data_AF-A0A1Q4FDD5-F1
#
_entry.id   AF-A0A1Q4FDD5-F1
#
_cell.length_a   1.000
_cell.length_b   1.000
_cell.length_c   1.000
_cell.angle_alpha   90.00
_cell.angle_beta   90.00
_cell.angle_gamma   90.00
#
_symmetry.space_group_name_H-M   'P 1'
#
loop_
_entity.id
_entity.type
_entity.pdbx_description
1 polymer ?
#
loop_
_entity_poly.entity_id
_entity_poly.type
_entity_poly.pdbx_seq_one_letter_code
_entity_poly.pdbx_strand_id
1 'polypeptide(L)'
;MEKYDLIIVGTGFGASFFLKKYLEKSLPARKVLVLERGILFPHSERLKERRREKLAEEYLKAGSYSGTYEYDNSNKSWVFEPNFGGSSNCWTGCTPRFLPNDFRMKSLYGVGQDWPLGYSEIAPYYDEVEEIMMIGGPAVTPFPRDKPYPLPPQKLSSVDKLLAKRYNELYISQPTARATVAVGNRNGCCTSAVCELCPVDSKFTIENTLSSIYKDPRVTLRFNATVLSLITENNQAKGVIFQSEGKNYEVSGDIVALGGNAVFNAHILLASGDSSYYTGRGLSDQRGTFATFYFHDLDNVGGSSSITANGYMFYDGDSRKDYSGCIIESFNEPFIRSEPGKWRKIAKFKFIFEDLPNDNNRVLLSNDPLKPRLEYVGHDKYVDKAMDHLEENVQKYFSFLPIEKIEFDGYFQKSEFHICSTTRMGKTSKDSVIDKNLIHHQYRNVFVLGSGAFPTITPANPTLTLSALSLMAADRSF
;
A
#
# COMPACT_ATOMS: atom_id res chain seq x y z
N MET A 1 -20.12 7.21 29.53
CA MET A 1 -19.28 7.00 28.35
C MET A 1 -18.95 5.51 28.29
N GLU A 2 -19.23 4.83 27.18
CA GLU A 2 -18.84 3.42 27.01
C GLU A 2 -17.30 3.31 27.03
N LYS A 3 -16.78 2.27 27.68
CA LYS A 3 -15.34 2.05 27.84
C LYS A 3 -14.93 0.75 27.13
N TYR A 4 -13.88 0.85 26.32
CA TYR A 4 -13.27 -0.25 25.59
C TYR A 4 -11.81 -0.44 26.02
N ASP A 5 -11.28 -1.66 25.87
CA ASP A 5 -9.85 -1.91 26.08
C ASP A 5 -9.03 -1.41 24.88
N LEU A 6 -9.59 -1.52 23.68
CA LEU A 6 -8.97 -1.09 22.43
C LEU A 6 -9.99 -0.39 21.54
N ILE A 7 -9.63 0.77 21.01
CA ILE A 7 -10.33 1.45 19.91
C ILE A 7 -9.45 1.38 18.66
N ILE A 8 -9.97 0.85 17.55
CA ILE A 8 -9.31 0.86 16.25
C ILE A 8 -10.09 1.78 15.30
N VAL A 9 -9.35 2.64 14.60
CA VAL A 9 -9.90 3.57 13.61
C VAL A 9 -9.59 3.07 12.20
N GLY A 10 -10.62 2.74 11.43
CA GLY A 10 -10.54 2.23 10.07
C GLY A 10 -10.52 0.69 9.98
N THR A 11 -10.77 0.18 8.78
CA THR A 11 -10.81 -1.26 8.48
C THR A 11 -9.94 -1.66 7.29
N GLY A 12 -8.96 -0.82 6.93
CA GLY A 12 -7.97 -1.14 5.90
C GLY A 12 -6.88 -2.11 6.40
N PHE A 13 -5.89 -2.37 5.54
CA PHE A 13 -4.80 -3.32 5.83
C PHE A 13 -4.14 -3.14 7.19
N GLY A 14 -3.73 -1.92 7.56
CA GLY A 14 -3.07 -1.69 8.85
C GLY A 14 -3.95 -2.10 10.03
N ALA A 15 -5.19 -1.60 10.06
CA ALA A 15 -6.16 -1.90 11.10
C ALA A 15 -6.51 -3.39 11.19
N SER A 16 -6.82 -4.04 10.06
CA SER A 16 -7.29 -5.44 10.07
C SER A 16 -6.20 -6.41 10.49
N PHE A 17 -4.95 -6.20 10.06
CA PHE A 17 -3.83 -7.06 10.45
C PHE A 17 -3.47 -6.86 11.92
N PHE A 18 -3.45 -5.61 12.41
CA PHE A 18 -3.27 -5.34 13.84
C PHE A 18 -4.37 -6.00 14.68
N LEU A 19 -5.64 -5.83 14.29
CA LEU A 19 -6.78 -6.44 14.98
C LEU A 19 -6.68 -7.96 15.02
N LYS A 20 -6.36 -8.60 13.88
CA LYS A 20 -6.19 -10.05 13.82
C LYS A 20 -5.17 -10.54 14.85
N LYS A 21 -3.98 -9.93 14.89
CA LYS A 21 -2.93 -10.32 15.83
C LYS A 21 -3.30 -10.00 17.27
N TYR A 22 -3.92 -8.84 17.52
CA TYR A 22 -4.44 -8.48 18.85
C TYR A 22 -5.45 -9.51 19.36
N LEU A 23 -6.39 -9.97 18.53
CA LEU A 23 -7.39 -10.97 18.92
C LEU A 23 -6.78 -12.34 19.25
N GLU A 24 -5.67 -12.71 18.60
CA GLU A 24 -4.92 -13.93 18.91
C GLU A 24 -4.23 -13.88 20.27
N LYS A 25 -3.79 -12.70 20.70
CA LYS A 25 -3.03 -12.48 21.94
C LYS A 25 -3.89 -12.07 23.12
N SER A 26 -5.00 -11.39 22.85
CA SER A 26 -5.83 -10.78 23.90
C SER A 26 -6.75 -11.79 24.58
N LEU A 27 -7.04 -11.50 25.85
CA LEU A 27 -7.95 -12.31 26.66
C LEU A 27 -9.39 -12.25 26.11
N PRO A 28 -10.20 -13.32 26.26
CA PRO A 28 -11.59 -13.36 25.81
C PRO A 28 -12.51 -12.25 26.36
N ALA A 29 -12.16 -11.67 27.51
CA ALA A 29 -12.95 -10.63 28.17
C ALA A 29 -12.70 -9.21 27.64
N ARG A 30 -11.73 -9.01 26.74
CA ARG A 30 -11.41 -7.69 26.19
C ARG A 30 -12.54 -7.18 25.29
N LYS A 31 -12.78 -5.87 25.32
CA LYS A 31 -13.74 -5.16 24.49
C LYS A 31 -13.01 -4.31 23.47
N VAL A 32 -13.32 -4.53 22.20
CA VAL A 32 -12.74 -3.81 21.07
C VAL A 32 -13.83 -3.02 20.37
N LEU A 33 -13.59 -1.74 20.15
CA LEU A 33 -14.39 -0.91 19.27
C LEU A 33 -13.63 -0.68 17.96
N VAL A 34 -14.28 -0.93 16.83
CA VAL A 34 -13.76 -0.58 15.51
C VAL A 34 -14.68 0.47 14.90
N LEU A 35 -14.12 1.60 14.48
CA LEU A 35 -14.84 2.71 13.86
C LEU A 35 -14.47 2.80 12.38
N GLU A 36 -15.43 2.57 11.49
CA GLU A 36 -15.28 2.70 10.03
C GLU A 36 -16.07 3.92 9.55
N ARG A 37 -15.39 4.80 8.79
CA ARG A 37 -16.02 6.04 8.28
C ARG A 37 -17.10 5.74 7.25
N GLY A 38 -16.92 4.71 6.44
CA GLY A 38 -17.85 4.33 5.39
C GLY A 38 -18.79 3.20 5.81
N ILE A 39 -19.30 2.48 4.81
CA ILE A 39 -20.20 1.34 4.98
C ILE A 39 -19.53 0.04 4.53
N LEU A 40 -20.15 -1.11 4.80
CA LEU A 40 -19.88 -2.31 4.01
C LEU A 40 -20.50 -2.11 2.63
N PHE A 41 -19.66 -1.98 1.59
CA PHE A 41 -20.11 -1.95 0.20
C PHE A 41 -19.71 -3.27 -0.49
N PRO A 42 -20.62 -4.28 -0.51
CA PRO A 42 -20.27 -5.64 -0.87
C PRO A 42 -19.67 -5.74 -2.27
N HIS A 43 -18.77 -6.71 -2.45
CA HIS A 43 -18.15 -6.99 -3.75
C HIS A 43 -19.17 -7.14 -4.89
N SER A 44 -20.28 -7.82 -4.64
CA SER A 44 -21.37 -8.00 -5.60
C SER A 44 -22.00 -6.68 -6.05
N GLU A 45 -22.20 -5.74 -5.14
CA GLU A 45 -22.78 -4.43 -5.43
C GLU A 45 -21.77 -3.50 -6.12
N ARG A 46 -20.49 -3.56 -5.73
CA ARG A 46 -19.41 -2.89 -6.48
C ARG A 46 -19.34 -3.37 -7.93
N LEU A 47 -19.56 -4.66 -8.17
CA LEU A 47 -19.64 -5.22 -9.53
C LEU A 47 -20.88 -4.72 -10.30
N LYS A 48 -22.03 -4.57 -9.65
CA LYS A 48 -23.23 -3.95 -10.25
C LYS A 48 -22.95 -2.50 -10.64
N GLU A 49 -22.33 -1.73 -9.74
CA GLU A 49 -21.97 -0.33 -9.99
C GLU A 49 -21.10 -0.21 -11.24
N ARG A 50 -20.05 -1.04 -11.35
CA ARG A 50 -19.17 -1.07 -12.53
C ARG A 50 -19.92 -1.39 -13.82
N ARG A 51 -20.92 -2.27 -13.77
CA ARG A 51 -21.77 -2.62 -14.92
C ARG A 51 -22.88 -1.60 -15.18
N ARG A 52 -22.95 -0.51 -14.40
CA ARG A 52 -24.01 0.51 -14.43
C ARG A 52 -25.40 -0.09 -14.20
N GLU A 53 -25.46 -1.14 -13.39
CA GLU A 53 -26.70 -1.75 -12.94
C GLU A 53 -27.28 -0.98 -11.75
N LYS A 54 -28.57 -1.16 -11.49
CA LYS A 54 -29.25 -0.53 -10.35
C LYS A 54 -28.69 -1.10 -9.04
N LEU A 55 -28.16 -0.22 -8.19
CA LEU A 55 -27.75 -0.54 -6.82
C LEU A 55 -28.95 -0.58 -5.87
N ALA A 56 -28.83 -1.33 -4.78
CA ALA A 56 -29.75 -1.18 -3.66
C ALA A 56 -29.61 0.21 -3.02
N GLU A 57 -30.71 0.77 -2.50
CA GLU A 57 -30.75 2.15 -2.01
C GLU A 57 -29.72 2.44 -0.90
N GLU A 58 -29.43 1.46 -0.06
CA GLU A 58 -28.45 1.59 1.02
C GLU A 58 -27.01 1.83 0.52
N TYR A 59 -26.67 1.32 -0.68
CA TYR A 59 -25.32 1.47 -1.25
C TYR A 59 -25.15 2.71 -2.12
N LEU A 60 -26.23 3.41 -2.45
CA LEU A 60 -26.16 4.73 -3.12
C LEU A 60 -25.42 5.78 -2.28
N LYS A 61 -25.29 5.53 -0.97
CA LYS A 61 -24.59 6.38 0.00
C LYS A 61 -23.14 5.97 0.23
N ALA A 62 -22.63 4.95 -0.47
CA ALA A 62 -21.24 4.53 -0.35
C ALA A 62 -20.31 5.72 -0.61
N GLY A 63 -19.34 5.94 0.29
CA GLY A 63 -18.41 7.04 0.16
C GLY A 63 -17.52 6.90 -1.07
N SER A 64 -17.09 8.02 -1.65
CA SER A 64 -16.04 8.06 -2.67
C SER A 64 -14.81 8.78 -2.13
N TYR A 65 -13.62 8.47 -2.66
CA TYR A 65 -12.42 9.25 -2.36
C TYR A 65 -12.53 10.71 -2.85
N SER A 66 -13.39 10.96 -3.85
CA SER A 66 -13.60 12.31 -4.38
C SER A 66 -14.13 13.25 -3.29
N GLY A 67 -13.49 14.41 -3.13
CA GLY A 67 -13.89 15.42 -2.14
C GLY A 67 -13.58 15.08 -0.68
N THR A 68 -12.76 14.05 -0.43
CA THR A 68 -12.33 13.66 0.92
C THR A 68 -11.19 14.51 1.47
N TYR A 69 -10.54 15.31 0.63
CA TYR A 69 -9.49 16.26 0.98
C TYR A 69 -9.68 17.57 0.22
N GLU A 70 -9.12 18.65 0.76
CA GLU A 70 -8.93 19.94 0.09
C GLU A 70 -7.51 20.03 -0.48
N TYR A 71 -7.34 20.64 -1.65
CA TYR A 71 -6.03 20.84 -2.29
C TYR A 71 -5.72 22.32 -2.42
N ASP A 72 -4.53 22.72 -1.98
CA ASP A 72 -4.13 24.13 -2.12
C ASP A 72 -3.72 24.46 -3.55
N ASN A 73 -2.92 23.62 -4.22
CA ASN A 73 -2.39 23.84 -5.58
C ASN A 73 -1.67 22.58 -6.12
N SER A 74 -2.37 21.46 -6.28
CA SER A 74 -1.74 20.26 -6.83
C SER A 74 -2.65 19.53 -7.82
N ASN A 75 -2.05 19.02 -8.91
CA ASN A 75 -2.69 18.05 -9.81
C ASN A 75 -2.53 16.59 -9.31
N LYS A 76 -2.02 16.41 -8.08
CA LYS A 76 -1.81 15.11 -7.46
C LYS A 76 -3.18 14.57 -7.03
N SER A 77 -3.50 13.35 -7.48
CA SER A 77 -4.73 12.66 -7.10
C SER A 77 -4.38 11.31 -6.52
N TRP A 78 -4.83 11.06 -5.29
CA TRP A 78 -4.73 9.75 -4.67
C TRP A 78 -6.10 9.08 -4.64
N VAL A 79 -6.18 7.94 -5.32
CA VAL A 79 -7.34 7.07 -5.30
C VAL A 79 -7.20 6.09 -4.14
N PHE A 80 -8.24 5.98 -3.33
CA PHE A 80 -8.38 4.99 -2.29
C PHE A 80 -9.87 4.66 -2.13
N GLU A 81 -10.20 3.71 -1.27
CA GLU A 81 -11.58 3.34 -0.96
C GLU A 81 -11.89 3.77 0.49
N PRO A 82 -12.87 4.66 0.74
CA PRO A 82 -13.25 5.08 2.09
C PRO A 82 -14.25 4.14 2.79
N ASN A 83 -14.72 3.09 2.13
CA ASN A 83 -15.62 2.09 2.72
C ASN A 83 -14.87 0.93 3.38
N PHE A 84 -15.61 0.04 4.04
CA PHE A 84 -15.09 -1.12 4.74
C PHE A 84 -14.06 -1.91 3.91
N GLY A 85 -12.92 -2.23 4.51
CA GLY A 85 -11.80 -2.91 3.86
C GLY A 85 -10.80 -1.98 3.16
N GLY A 86 -11.13 -0.70 3.02
CA GLY A 86 -10.24 0.32 2.47
C GLY A 86 -9.69 -0.05 1.09
N SER A 87 -8.46 0.38 0.81
CA SER A 87 -7.81 0.17 -0.50
C SER A 87 -7.64 -1.30 -0.93
N SER A 88 -7.92 -2.28 -0.06
CA SER A 88 -8.02 -3.68 -0.50
C SER A 88 -9.11 -3.90 -1.55
N ASN A 89 -10.05 -2.96 -1.66
CA ASN A 89 -11.12 -2.97 -2.65
C ASN A 89 -10.74 -2.40 -4.02
N CYS A 90 -9.63 -1.66 -4.14
CA CYS A 90 -9.24 -0.98 -5.39
C CYS A 90 -7.78 -1.26 -5.83
N TRP A 91 -6.96 -1.91 -5.00
CA TRP A 91 -5.57 -2.30 -5.32
C TRP A 91 -5.47 -3.42 -6.37
N THR A 92 -4.28 -3.68 -6.90
CA THR A 92 -4.02 -4.71 -7.93
C THR A 92 -3.54 -6.06 -7.36
N GLY A 93 -3.30 -6.14 -6.05
CA GLY A 93 -2.82 -7.35 -5.38
C GLY A 93 -1.32 -7.63 -5.55
N CYS A 94 -0.50 -6.62 -5.90
CA CYS A 94 0.95 -6.75 -5.98
C CYS A 94 1.59 -6.66 -4.60
N THR A 95 2.49 -7.60 -4.29
CA THR A 95 3.04 -7.77 -2.94
C THR A 95 4.54 -8.09 -2.95
N PRO A 96 5.39 -7.28 -3.60
CA PRO A 96 6.83 -7.43 -3.46
C PRO A 96 7.24 -7.13 -2.00
N ARG A 97 8.27 -7.83 -1.50
CA ARG A 97 8.95 -7.40 -0.26
C ARG A 97 9.92 -6.27 -0.59
N PHE A 98 10.20 -5.44 0.41
CA PHE A 98 11.34 -4.52 0.34
C PHE A 98 12.65 -5.32 0.36
N LEU A 99 13.73 -4.76 -0.20
CA LEU A 99 15.06 -5.33 -0.08
C LEU A 99 15.71 -4.95 1.26
N PRO A 100 16.67 -5.74 1.77
CA PRO A 100 17.36 -5.39 3.02
C PRO A 100 18.02 -4.00 3.04
N ASN A 101 18.46 -3.50 1.89
CA ASN A 101 19.10 -2.19 1.77
C ASN A 101 18.11 -1.02 1.89
N ASP A 102 16.83 -1.24 1.62
CA ASP A 102 15.80 -0.20 1.76
C ASP A 102 15.62 0.29 3.21
N PHE A 103 15.98 -0.55 4.17
CA PHE A 103 15.96 -0.22 5.60
C PHE A 103 17.15 0.65 6.02
N ARG A 104 18.13 0.87 5.14
CA ARG A 104 19.44 1.48 5.45
C ARG A 104 19.85 2.55 4.44
N MET A 105 18.89 3.32 3.93
CA MET A 105 19.12 4.32 2.88
C MET A 105 20.18 5.35 3.27
N LYS A 106 20.14 5.86 4.51
CA LYS A 106 21.07 6.90 4.96
C LYS A 106 22.47 6.34 5.16
N SER A 107 22.57 5.20 5.84
CA SER A 107 23.87 4.59 6.15
C SER A 107 24.58 4.01 4.91
N LEU A 108 23.85 3.49 3.91
CA LEU A 108 24.46 2.90 2.71
C LEU A 108 24.63 3.90 1.56
N TYR A 109 23.62 4.75 1.35
CA TYR A 109 23.55 5.60 0.17
C TYR A 109 23.66 7.10 0.48
N GLY A 110 23.67 7.50 1.76
CA GLY A 110 23.80 8.91 2.15
C GLY A 110 22.52 9.75 1.98
N VAL A 111 21.45 9.17 1.42
CA VAL A 111 20.16 9.81 1.15
C VAL A 111 19.05 9.29 2.07
N GLY A 112 17.94 10.02 2.17
CA GLY A 112 16.78 9.61 2.98
C GLY A 112 17.11 9.41 4.47
N GLN A 113 16.47 8.41 5.07
CA GLN A 113 16.61 8.02 6.47
C GLN A 113 16.76 6.51 6.61
N ASP A 114 17.47 6.07 7.65
CA ASP A 114 17.46 4.66 8.03
C ASP A 114 16.19 4.34 8.80
N TRP A 115 15.67 3.14 8.57
CA TRP A 115 14.58 2.62 9.38
C TRP A 115 15.11 2.28 10.79
N PRO A 116 14.30 2.49 11.86
CA PRO A 116 14.70 2.13 13.21
C PRO A 116 14.62 0.61 13.49
N LEU A 117 14.51 -0.20 12.42
CA LEU A 117 14.47 -1.66 12.44
C LEU A 117 15.09 -2.22 11.15
N GLY A 118 15.60 -3.45 11.21
CA GLY A 118 16.19 -4.14 10.06
C GLY A 118 15.25 -5.13 9.36
N TYR A 119 15.63 -5.57 8.16
CA TYR A 119 14.88 -6.57 7.39
C TYR A 119 14.60 -7.86 8.18
N SER A 120 15.58 -8.36 8.93
CA SER A 120 15.44 -9.59 9.70
C SER A 120 14.40 -9.47 10.83
N GLU A 121 14.14 -8.26 11.34
CA GLU A 121 13.10 -8.04 12.36
C GLU A 121 11.69 -8.15 11.78
N ILE A 122 11.49 -7.75 10.51
CA ILE A 122 10.18 -7.78 9.84
C ILE A 122 9.96 -9.06 9.02
N ALA A 123 11.02 -9.77 8.61
CA ALA A 123 10.95 -10.96 7.76
C ALA A 123 9.95 -12.04 8.23
N PRO A 124 9.90 -12.41 9.53
CA PRO A 124 8.91 -13.39 10.01
C PRO A 124 7.46 -12.92 9.82
N TYR A 125 7.22 -11.62 9.91
CA TYR A 125 5.89 -11.04 9.72
C TYR A 125 5.53 -10.90 8.24
N TYR A 126 6.52 -10.77 7.34
CA TYR A 126 6.25 -10.93 5.91
C TYR A 126 5.75 -12.34 5.59
N ASP A 127 6.40 -13.38 6.15
CA ASP A 127 5.94 -14.77 5.96
C ASP A 127 4.50 -14.92 6.46
N GLU A 128 4.17 -14.36 7.63
CA GLU A 128 2.83 -14.45 8.19
C GLU A 128 1.77 -13.72 7.34
N VAL A 129 2.07 -12.52 6.85
CA VAL A 129 1.14 -11.81 5.94
C VAL A 129 0.94 -12.60 4.65
N GLU A 130 1.99 -13.19 4.11
CA GLU A 130 1.91 -14.01 2.91
C GLU A 130 0.99 -15.21 3.10
N GLU A 131 1.09 -15.92 4.23
CA GLU A 131 0.17 -16.99 4.62
C GLU A 131 -1.27 -16.48 4.74
N ILE A 132 -1.50 -15.38 5.46
CA ILE A 132 -2.85 -14.81 5.64
C ILE A 132 -3.48 -14.42 4.30
N MET A 133 -2.70 -13.81 3.42
CA MET A 133 -3.17 -13.37 2.10
C MET A 133 -3.12 -14.48 1.04
N MET A 134 -2.65 -15.68 1.38
CA MET A 134 -2.34 -16.78 0.45
C MET A 134 -1.58 -16.27 -0.78
N ILE A 135 -0.43 -15.62 -0.57
CA ILE A 135 0.36 -15.01 -1.64
C ILE A 135 0.99 -16.09 -2.53
N GLY A 136 0.84 -15.92 -3.85
CA GLY A 136 1.56 -16.71 -4.83
C GLY A 136 2.85 -16.05 -5.25
N GLY A 137 3.93 -16.81 -5.39
CA GLY A 137 5.22 -16.27 -5.81
C GLY A 137 6.24 -17.32 -6.19
N PRO A 138 7.38 -16.91 -6.79
CA PRO A 138 8.40 -17.83 -7.29
C PRO A 138 9.32 -18.31 -6.16
N ALA A 139 10.01 -19.44 -6.40
CA ALA A 139 10.97 -20.00 -5.44
C ALA A 139 12.26 -19.17 -5.30
N VAL A 140 12.70 -18.52 -6.39
CA VAL A 140 13.91 -17.70 -6.44
C VAL A 140 13.52 -16.23 -6.39
N THR A 141 14.15 -15.46 -5.51
CA THR A 141 13.80 -14.06 -5.22
C THR A 141 15.03 -13.21 -4.91
N PRO A 142 14.96 -11.87 -5.12
CA PRO A 142 16.08 -10.96 -4.84
C PRO A 142 16.19 -10.58 -3.36
N PHE A 143 15.19 -10.94 -2.54
CA PHE A 143 15.18 -10.75 -1.09
C PHE A 143 15.31 -12.09 -0.36
N PRO A 144 15.86 -12.10 0.87
CA PRO A 144 15.94 -13.31 1.68
C PRO A 144 14.56 -13.83 2.12
N ARG A 145 14.39 -15.15 2.18
CA ARG A 145 13.17 -15.81 2.66
C ARG A 145 13.53 -17.15 3.27
N ASP A 146 12.87 -17.50 4.36
CA ASP A 146 13.07 -18.80 5.01
C ASP A 146 12.01 -19.83 4.60
N LYS A 147 10.86 -19.36 4.09
CA LYS A 147 9.73 -20.20 3.69
C LYS A 147 9.35 -19.99 2.22
N PRO A 148 8.89 -21.04 1.53
CA PRO A 148 8.30 -20.88 0.22
C PRO A 148 7.02 -20.05 0.30
N TYR A 149 6.62 -19.44 -0.82
CA TYR A 149 5.30 -18.81 -0.90
C TYR A 149 4.17 -19.84 -0.68
N PRO A 150 3.06 -19.45 -0.05
CA PRO A 150 1.91 -20.34 0.18
C PRO A 150 1.31 -20.92 -1.10
N LEU A 151 1.31 -20.13 -2.19
CA LEU A 151 0.79 -20.52 -3.49
C LEU A 151 1.87 -20.51 -4.58
N PRO A 152 1.71 -21.30 -5.66
CA PRO A 152 2.64 -21.27 -6.79
C PRO A 152 2.62 -19.90 -7.49
N PRO A 153 3.69 -19.56 -8.25
CA PRO A 153 3.76 -18.30 -8.98
C PRO A 153 2.72 -18.23 -10.11
N GLN A 154 2.34 -17.00 -10.45
CA GLN A 154 1.58 -16.73 -11.66
C GLN A 154 2.42 -17.03 -12.92
N LYS A 155 1.74 -17.38 -14.03
CA LYS A 155 2.41 -17.68 -15.31
C LYS A 155 3.05 -16.44 -15.91
N LEU A 156 4.28 -16.57 -16.37
CA LEU A 156 5.02 -15.54 -17.10
C LEU A 156 4.58 -15.44 -18.58
N SER A 157 4.65 -14.24 -19.16
CA SER A 157 4.51 -14.04 -20.61
C SER A 157 5.74 -14.55 -21.35
N SER A 158 5.67 -14.58 -22.69
CA SER A 158 6.78 -15.06 -23.51
C SER A 158 8.01 -14.16 -23.39
N VAL A 159 7.83 -12.84 -23.32
CA VAL A 159 8.93 -11.89 -23.07
C VAL A 159 9.46 -12.02 -21.65
N ASP A 160 8.57 -12.13 -20.65
CA ASP A 160 8.97 -12.27 -19.25
C ASP A 160 9.80 -13.54 -19.01
N LYS A 161 9.50 -14.64 -19.70
CA LYS A 161 10.31 -15.88 -19.62
C LYS A 161 11.73 -15.68 -20.11
N LEU A 162 11.94 -14.86 -21.15
CA LEU A 162 13.29 -14.54 -21.65
C LEU A 162 14.05 -13.69 -20.64
N LEU A 163 13.39 -12.69 -20.06
CA LEU A 163 13.96 -11.84 -19.02
C LEU A 163 14.30 -12.64 -17.75
N ALA A 164 13.37 -13.48 -17.27
CA ALA A 164 13.60 -14.38 -16.14
C ALA A 164 14.77 -15.35 -16.40
N LYS A 165 14.85 -15.92 -17.60
CA LYS A 165 15.99 -16.78 -17.98
C LYS A 165 17.32 -16.03 -17.98
N ARG A 166 17.33 -14.75 -18.41
CA ARG A 166 18.54 -13.93 -18.52
C ARG A 166 19.04 -13.42 -17.17
N TYR A 167 18.12 -13.07 -16.28
CA TYR A 167 18.40 -12.31 -15.05
C TYR A 167 18.11 -13.08 -13.75
N ASN A 168 17.56 -14.29 -13.83
CA ASN A 168 17.30 -15.17 -12.70
C ASN A 168 16.54 -14.45 -11.56
N GLU A 169 17.13 -14.37 -10.36
CA GLU A 169 16.55 -13.74 -9.17
C GLU A 169 16.24 -12.25 -9.31
N LEU A 170 16.85 -11.56 -10.28
CA LEU A 170 16.56 -10.16 -10.54
C LEU A 170 15.29 -9.97 -11.37
N TYR A 171 14.79 -10.98 -12.09
CA TYR A 171 13.55 -10.88 -12.86
C TYR A 171 12.62 -12.05 -12.55
N ILE A 172 11.59 -11.79 -11.75
CA ILE A 172 10.77 -12.83 -11.12
C ILE A 172 9.28 -12.65 -11.44
N SER A 173 8.50 -13.73 -11.37
CA SER A 173 7.03 -13.63 -11.34
C SER A 173 6.61 -12.76 -10.17
N GLN A 174 5.72 -11.79 -10.41
CA GLN A 174 5.29 -10.79 -9.42
C GLN A 174 4.61 -11.53 -8.25
N PRO A 175 5.18 -11.49 -7.03
CA PRO A 175 4.51 -12.01 -5.86
C PRO A 175 3.17 -11.30 -5.68
N THR A 176 2.11 -12.07 -5.45
CA THR A 176 0.77 -11.50 -5.52
C THR A 176 -0.27 -12.18 -4.64
N ALA A 177 -1.15 -11.37 -4.06
CA ALA A 177 -2.34 -11.81 -3.34
C ALA A 177 -3.53 -12.14 -4.26
N ARG A 178 -3.28 -12.41 -5.55
CA ARG A 178 -4.24 -12.97 -6.52
C ARG A 178 -4.08 -14.48 -6.52
N ALA A 179 -5.03 -15.19 -5.91
CA ALA A 179 -4.91 -16.63 -5.68
C ALA A 179 -4.71 -17.39 -7.00
N THR A 180 -3.61 -18.13 -7.17
CA THR A 180 -3.32 -18.90 -8.41
C THR A 180 -4.18 -20.14 -8.55
N VAL A 181 -4.68 -20.66 -7.43
CA VAL A 181 -5.66 -21.73 -7.30
C VAL A 181 -6.74 -21.29 -6.32
N ALA A 182 -7.90 -21.93 -6.33
CA ALA A 182 -8.95 -21.61 -5.36
C ALA A 182 -8.49 -21.90 -3.93
N VAL A 183 -8.75 -20.96 -3.00
CA VAL A 183 -8.34 -21.04 -1.59
C VAL A 183 -9.39 -20.43 -0.68
N GLY A 184 -9.83 -21.18 0.34
CA GLY A 184 -10.88 -20.72 1.25
C GLY A 184 -12.12 -20.24 0.48
N ASN A 185 -12.49 -18.97 0.67
CA ASN A 185 -13.62 -18.33 0.00
C ASN A 185 -13.28 -17.65 -1.34
N ARG A 186 -12.02 -17.73 -1.80
CA ARG A 186 -11.56 -17.06 -3.03
C ARG A 186 -11.40 -18.05 -4.17
N ASN A 187 -11.87 -17.67 -5.36
CA ASN A 187 -11.65 -18.44 -6.57
C ASN A 187 -10.19 -18.34 -7.05
N GLY A 188 -9.76 -19.27 -7.89
CA GLY A 188 -8.50 -19.14 -8.63
C GLY A 188 -8.59 -18.01 -9.66
N CYS A 189 -7.49 -17.28 -9.85
CA CYS A 189 -7.39 -16.19 -10.80
C CYS A 189 -7.62 -16.71 -12.23
N CYS A 190 -8.61 -16.14 -12.91
CA CYS A 190 -8.92 -16.44 -14.32
C CYS A 190 -8.22 -15.49 -15.31
N THR A 191 -7.21 -14.74 -14.85
CA THR A 191 -6.42 -13.80 -15.67
C THR A 191 -7.26 -12.80 -16.47
N SER A 192 -8.32 -12.26 -15.87
CA SER A 192 -9.23 -11.32 -16.54
C SER A 192 -8.63 -9.96 -16.90
N ALA A 193 -7.40 -9.66 -16.46
CA ALA A 193 -6.76 -8.34 -16.51
C ALA A 193 -7.57 -7.21 -15.83
N VAL A 194 -8.52 -7.58 -14.97
CA VAL A 194 -9.35 -6.65 -14.19
C VAL A 194 -9.03 -6.91 -12.72
N CYS A 195 -7.93 -6.34 -12.24
CA CYS A 195 -7.41 -6.62 -10.90
C CYS A 195 -8.02 -5.69 -9.85
N GLU A 196 -8.24 -4.42 -10.17
CA GLU A 196 -8.76 -3.36 -9.31
C GLU A 196 -10.12 -3.75 -8.70
N LEU A 197 -11.02 -4.36 -9.48
CA LEU A 197 -12.25 -4.98 -9.00
C LEU A 197 -12.40 -6.37 -9.63
N CYS A 198 -11.77 -7.37 -9.01
CA CYS A 198 -11.69 -8.73 -9.54
C CYS A 198 -13.08 -9.36 -9.70
N PRO A 199 -13.53 -9.75 -10.91
CA PRO A 199 -14.89 -10.24 -11.14
C PRO A 199 -15.17 -11.61 -10.52
N VAL A 200 -14.12 -12.40 -10.26
CA VAL A 200 -14.22 -13.74 -9.66
C VAL A 200 -13.76 -13.77 -8.21
N ASP A 201 -13.53 -12.61 -7.59
CA ASP A 201 -13.11 -12.49 -6.18
C ASP A 201 -11.86 -13.32 -5.80
N SER A 202 -10.91 -13.46 -6.75
CA SER A 202 -9.64 -14.20 -6.52
C SER A 202 -8.58 -13.37 -5.78
N LYS A 203 -8.65 -12.04 -5.92
CA LYS A 203 -7.73 -11.09 -5.27
C LYS A 203 -8.12 -10.96 -3.80
N PHE A 204 -7.14 -11.00 -2.90
CA PHE A 204 -7.38 -10.71 -1.49
C PHE A 204 -8.10 -9.36 -1.31
N THR A 205 -9.12 -9.36 -0.48
CA THR A 205 -9.73 -8.17 0.10
C THR A 205 -9.93 -8.43 1.60
N ILE A 206 -10.07 -7.38 2.40
CA ILE A 206 -10.46 -7.56 3.81
C ILE A 206 -11.82 -8.27 3.89
N GLU A 207 -12.75 -7.95 2.98
CA GLU A 207 -14.09 -8.54 2.91
C GLU A 207 -14.05 -10.07 2.73
N ASN A 208 -13.27 -10.58 1.77
CA ASN A 208 -13.29 -12.01 1.43
C ASN A 208 -12.41 -12.89 2.33
N THR A 209 -11.42 -12.32 3.01
CA THR A 209 -10.43 -13.10 3.78
C THR A 209 -10.42 -12.78 5.28
N LEU A 210 -10.61 -11.52 5.68
CA LEU A 210 -10.50 -11.09 7.08
C LEU A 210 -11.82 -10.64 7.71
N SER A 211 -12.95 -10.70 7.00
CA SER A 211 -14.25 -10.25 7.55
C SER A 211 -14.68 -10.97 8.83
N SER A 212 -14.24 -12.21 9.05
CA SER A 212 -14.55 -12.98 10.26
C SER A 212 -13.99 -12.37 11.55
N ILE A 213 -12.87 -11.64 11.49
CA ILE A 213 -12.29 -11.02 12.70
C ILE A 213 -13.22 -9.95 13.28
N TYR A 214 -14.07 -9.34 12.44
CA TYR A 214 -15.07 -8.36 12.87
C TYR A 214 -16.36 -8.99 13.41
N LYS A 215 -16.48 -10.32 13.34
CA LYS A 215 -17.58 -11.10 13.95
C LYS A 215 -17.17 -11.72 15.30
N ASP A 216 -15.92 -11.52 15.72
CA ASP A 216 -15.45 -11.96 17.04
C ASP A 216 -16.32 -11.30 18.14
N PRO A 217 -16.79 -12.05 19.16
CA PRO A 217 -17.69 -11.50 20.19
C PRO A 217 -17.08 -10.35 21.01
N ARG A 218 -15.74 -10.18 20.97
CA ARG A 218 -15.05 -9.04 21.59
C ARG A 218 -15.18 -7.75 20.78
N VAL A 219 -15.50 -7.85 19.50
CA VAL A 219 -15.45 -6.73 18.54
C VAL A 219 -16.82 -6.12 18.32
N THR A 220 -16.92 -4.82 18.57
CA THR A 220 -18.02 -3.96 18.14
C THR A 220 -17.57 -3.16 16.92
N LEU A 221 -18.09 -3.46 15.73
CA LEU A 221 -17.85 -2.67 14.52
C LEU A 221 -18.97 -1.63 14.33
N ARG A 222 -18.61 -0.36 14.15
CA ARG A 222 -19.54 0.73 13.82
C ARG A 222 -19.19 1.35 12.47
N PHE A 223 -20.14 1.32 11.54
CA PHE A 223 -20.07 2.02 10.26
C PHE A 223 -20.54 3.47 10.39
N ASN A 224 -20.28 4.28 9.34
CA ASN A 224 -20.60 5.70 9.29
C ASN A 224 -20.01 6.52 10.46
N ALA A 225 -18.89 6.05 11.02
CA ALA A 225 -18.24 6.62 12.19
C ALA A 225 -16.90 7.26 11.80
N THR A 226 -16.92 8.54 11.46
CA THR A 226 -15.71 9.29 11.10
C THR A 226 -15.05 9.84 12.36
N VAL A 227 -13.89 9.32 12.73
CA VAL A 227 -13.10 9.84 13.87
C VAL A 227 -12.55 11.23 13.52
N LEU A 228 -12.76 12.19 14.42
CA LEU A 228 -12.35 13.59 14.28
C LEU A 228 -11.02 13.82 15.01
N SER A 229 -10.90 13.36 16.25
CA SER A 229 -9.73 13.57 17.09
C SER A 229 -9.68 12.54 18.24
N LEU A 230 -8.52 12.47 18.88
CA LEU A 230 -8.30 11.82 20.16
C LEU A 230 -8.71 12.74 21.30
N ILE A 231 -9.24 12.17 22.37
CA ILE A 231 -9.39 12.86 23.65
C ILE A 231 -8.08 12.64 24.40
N THR A 232 -7.28 13.69 24.61
CA THR A 232 -5.95 13.56 25.23
C THR A 232 -5.88 14.24 26.60
N GLU A 233 -5.24 13.58 27.56
CA GLU A 233 -5.01 14.09 28.91
C GLU A 233 -3.69 13.52 29.45
N ASN A 234 -2.82 14.36 30.00
CA ASN A 234 -1.53 13.96 30.59
C ASN A 234 -0.69 13.05 29.67
N ASN A 235 -0.57 13.41 28.38
CA ASN A 235 0.13 12.63 27.35
C ASN A 235 -0.41 11.20 27.15
N GLN A 236 -1.71 10.99 27.40
CA GLN A 236 -2.40 9.74 27.11
C GLN A 236 -3.67 10.02 26.32
N ALA A 237 -3.98 9.16 25.36
CA ALA A 237 -5.31 9.13 24.78
C ALA A 237 -6.28 8.47 25.77
N LYS A 238 -7.39 9.14 26.09
CA LYS A 238 -8.47 8.62 26.94
C LYS A 238 -9.64 8.05 26.12
N GLY A 239 -9.63 8.29 24.81
CA GLY A 239 -10.73 7.98 23.93
C GLY A 239 -10.64 8.70 22.60
N VAL A 240 -11.74 8.68 21.85
CA VAL A 240 -11.87 9.40 20.58
C VAL A 240 -13.19 10.15 20.51
N ILE A 241 -13.19 11.24 19.75
CA ILE A 241 -14.39 11.93 19.27
C ILE A 241 -14.64 11.45 17.84
N PHE A 242 -15.84 10.99 17.54
CA PHE A 242 -16.24 10.62 16.19
C PHE A 242 -17.60 11.20 15.81
N GLN A 243 -17.80 11.47 14.53
CA GLN A 243 -19.08 11.90 13.98
C GLN A 243 -19.81 10.72 13.32
N SER A 244 -21.09 10.59 13.60
CA SER A 244 -22.02 9.68 12.92
C SER A 244 -23.37 10.37 12.74
N GLU A 245 -23.96 10.28 11.54
CA GLU A 245 -25.26 10.91 11.23
C GLU A 245 -25.33 12.41 11.59
N GLY A 246 -24.22 13.13 11.40
CA GLY A 246 -24.12 14.57 11.70
C GLY A 246 -24.04 14.91 13.20
N LYS A 247 -23.91 13.92 14.08
CA LYS A 247 -23.74 14.11 15.53
C LYS A 247 -22.38 13.64 15.99
N ASN A 248 -21.79 14.36 16.95
CA ASN A 248 -20.53 13.97 17.58
C ASN A 248 -20.79 13.05 18.79
N TYR A 249 -19.96 12.05 18.94
CA TYR A 249 -19.97 11.08 20.03
C TYR A 249 -18.58 10.95 20.63
N GLU A 250 -18.54 10.69 21.94
CA GLU A 250 -17.32 10.42 22.68
C GLU A 250 -17.32 8.99 23.21
N VAL A 251 -16.18 8.33 23.11
CA VAL A 251 -16.00 6.97 23.61
C VAL A 251 -14.62 6.80 24.24
N SER A 252 -14.56 6.11 25.38
CA SER A 252 -13.30 5.89 26.10
C SER A 252 -12.61 4.60 25.68
N GLY A 253 -11.28 4.65 25.65
CA GLY A 253 -10.42 3.51 25.34
C GLY A 253 -9.14 3.53 26.17
N ASP A 254 -8.67 2.37 26.61
CA ASP A 254 -7.34 2.26 27.26
C ASP A 254 -6.21 2.37 26.21
N ILE A 255 -6.44 1.86 25.00
CA ILE A 255 -5.53 1.92 23.85
C ILE A 255 -6.29 2.41 22.61
N VAL A 256 -5.62 3.22 21.79
CA VAL A 256 -6.15 3.63 20.47
C VAL A 256 -5.18 3.21 19.37
N ALA A 257 -5.69 2.62 18.29
CA ALA A 257 -4.92 2.29 17.09
C ALA A 257 -5.51 3.01 15.88
N LEU A 258 -4.75 3.97 15.34
CA LEU A 258 -5.10 4.71 14.13
C LEU A 258 -4.70 3.89 12.91
N GLY A 259 -5.69 3.33 12.21
CA GLY A 259 -5.52 2.53 10.99
C GLY A 259 -6.23 3.12 9.78
N GLY A 260 -6.37 4.45 9.74
CA GLY A 260 -6.67 5.18 8.52
C GLY A 260 -5.47 5.12 7.55
N ASN A 261 -5.63 5.71 6.36
CA ASN A 261 -4.48 5.88 5.48
C ASN A 261 -3.51 6.95 6.05
N ALA A 262 -2.35 7.11 5.41
CA ALA A 262 -1.33 8.06 5.85
C ALA A 262 -1.88 9.48 6.06
N VAL A 263 -2.80 9.96 5.21
CA VAL A 263 -3.39 11.29 5.38
C VAL A 263 -4.25 11.36 6.63
N PHE A 264 -5.22 10.46 6.79
CA PHE A 264 -6.20 10.57 7.87
C PHE A 264 -5.60 10.32 9.25
N ASN A 265 -4.58 9.46 9.36
CA ASN A 265 -3.87 9.28 10.63
C ASN A 265 -3.19 10.58 11.07
N ALA A 266 -2.49 11.27 10.15
CA ALA A 266 -1.88 12.56 10.44
C ALA A 266 -2.93 13.63 10.77
N HIS A 267 -4.02 13.69 10.01
CA HIS A 267 -5.12 14.64 10.25
C HIS A 267 -5.73 14.48 11.65
N ILE A 268 -6.02 13.24 12.06
CA ILE A 268 -6.56 12.95 13.39
C ILE A 268 -5.56 13.38 14.47
N LEU A 269 -4.26 13.09 14.32
CA LEU A 269 -3.24 13.51 15.28
C LEU A 269 -3.14 15.05 15.39
N LEU A 270 -3.12 15.75 14.26
CA LEU A 270 -3.11 17.23 14.23
C LEU A 270 -4.37 17.79 14.91
N ALA A 271 -5.54 17.24 14.63
CA ALA A 271 -6.81 17.64 15.24
C ALA A 271 -6.87 17.30 16.74
N SER A 272 -6.00 16.41 17.21
CA SER A 272 -5.84 16.04 18.63
C SER A 272 -4.87 16.93 19.40
N GLY A 273 -4.28 17.94 18.73
CA GLY A 273 -3.28 18.83 19.30
C GLY A 273 -1.87 18.22 19.35
N ASP A 274 -1.57 17.19 18.53
CA ASP A 274 -0.21 16.71 18.43
C ASP A 274 0.72 17.81 17.90
N SER A 275 1.86 17.97 18.57
CA SER A 275 2.78 19.09 18.37
C SER A 275 4.13 18.67 17.77
N SER A 276 4.27 17.39 17.41
CA SER A 276 5.48 16.92 16.73
C SER A 276 5.68 17.70 15.43
N TYR A 277 6.92 18.16 15.21
CA TYR A 277 7.29 18.82 13.96
C TYR A 277 6.96 17.95 12.74
N TYR A 278 7.06 16.63 12.87
CA TYR A 278 6.94 15.68 11.77
C TYR A 278 5.52 15.24 11.45
N THR A 279 4.56 15.52 12.32
CA THR A 279 3.18 15.08 12.09
C THR A 279 2.57 15.81 10.89
N GLY A 280 2.10 15.02 9.94
CA GLY A 280 1.59 15.48 8.65
C GLY A 280 2.68 15.84 7.65
N ARG A 281 3.97 15.80 7.99
CA ARG A 281 5.07 16.17 7.07
C ARG A 281 5.67 14.98 6.36
N GLY A 282 6.25 15.24 5.19
CA GLY A 282 6.87 14.19 4.39
C GLY A 282 5.86 13.45 3.51
N LEU A 283 4.64 13.97 3.33
CA LEU A 283 3.62 13.36 2.48
C LEU A 283 4.23 13.02 1.11
N SER A 284 4.22 11.75 0.77
CA SER A 284 4.99 11.27 -0.37
C SER A 284 4.31 10.08 -1.05
N ASP A 285 4.74 9.84 -2.28
CA ASP A 285 4.25 8.79 -3.19
C ASP A 285 5.37 8.44 -4.16
N GLN A 286 5.34 7.24 -4.72
CA GLN A 286 6.27 6.87 -5.78
C GLN A 286 5.98 7.66 -7.07
N ARG A 287 6.88 7.56 -8.05
CA ARG A 287 6.60 7.99 -9.42
C ARG A 287 6.76 6.84 -10.40
N GLY A 288 5.81 6.70 -11.32
CA GLY A 288 5.89 5.73 -12.40
C GLY A 288 5.98 6.39 -13.77
N THR A 289 6.60 5.72 -14.73
CA THR A 289 6.45 5.99 -16.17
C THR A 289 6.33 4.68 -16.93
N PHE A 290 5.86 4.71 -18.18
CA PHE A 290 5.79 3.53 -19.03
C PHE A 290 6.72 3.63 -20.23
N ALA A 291 7.11 2.46 -20.72
CA ALA A 291 7.62 2.32 -22.08
C ALA A 291 6.97 1.12 -22.77
N THR A 292 6.70 1.29 -24.06
CA THR A 292 6.14 0.27 -24.94
C THR A 292 7.21 -0.22 -25.90
N PHE A 293 7.45 -1.52 -25.88
CA PHE A 293 8.47 -2.20 -26.66
C PHE A 293 7.80 -2.88 -27.83
N TYR A 294 8.28 -2.60 -29.04
CA TYR A 294 7.81 -3.21 -30.27
C TYR A 294 8.89 -4.16 -30.77
N PHE A 295 8.52 -5.37 -31.18
CA PHE A 295 9.49 -6.40 -31.58
C PHE A 295 9.42 -6.73 -33.07
N HIS A 296 10.55 -7.15 -33.66
CA HIS A 296 10.62 -7.65 -35.03
C HIS A 296 9.91 -8.99 -35.19
N ASP A 297 10.36 -10.03 -34.47
CA ASP A 297 9.90 -11.42 -34.60
C ASP A 297 9.75 -12.12 -33.24
N LEU A 298 9.22 -11.40 -32.24
CA LEU A 298 8.91 -11.95 -30.93
C LEU A 298 7.46 -11.64 -30.56
N ASP A 299 6.63 -12.68 -30.50
CA ASP A 299 5.28 -12.56 -29.94
C ASP A 299 5.35 -12.53 -28.41
N ASN A 300 4.64 -11.57 -27.81
CA ASN A 300 4.41 -11.54 -26.38
C ASN A 300 3.02 -12.11 -26.09
N VAL A 301 2.97 -13.37 -25.67
CA VAL A 301 1.73 -14.08 -25.34
C VAL A 301 1.82 -14.78 -24.00
N GLY A 302 0.65 -15.07 -23.42
CA GLY A 302 0.54 -15.65 -22.08
C GLY A 302 0.60 -14.55 -21.03
N GLY A 303 1.35 -14.81 -19.96
CA GLY A 303 1.33 -13.95 -18.79
C GLY A 303 0.10 -14.18 -17.93
N SER A 304 0.02 -13.45 -16.83
CA SER A 304 -1.08 -13.54 -15.89
C SER A 304 -1.57 -12.16 -15.53
N SER A 305 -2.85 -12.02 -15.17
CA SER A 305 -3.43 -10.81 -14.56
C SER A 305 -3.02 -9.50 -15.28
N SER A 306 -3.09 -8.35 -14.61
CA SER A 306 -2.65 -7.06 -15.18
C SER A 306 -1.14 -6.84 -15.06
N ILE A 307 -0.49 -7.43 -14.04
CA ILE A 307 0.95 -7.27 -13.77
C ILE A 307 1.55 -8.65 -13.54
N THR A 308 2.45 -9.07 -14.42
CA THR A 308 2.94 -10.46 -14.50
C THR A 308 4.24 -10.68 -13.73
N ALA A 309 5.16 -9.74 -13.79
CA ALA A 309 6.53 -9.91 -13.34
C ALA A 309 7.10 -8.63 -12.75
N ASN A 310 8.10 -8.78 -11.88
CA ASN A 310 8.94 -7.68 -11.43
C ASN A 310 10.38 -7.84 -11.89
N GLY A 311 10.96 -6.72 -12.31
CA GLY A 311 12.38 -6.59 -12.51
C GLY A 311 13.05 -5.72 -11.44
N TYR A 312 14.14 -6.23 -10.88
CA TYR A 312 14.98 -5.59 -9.86
C TYR A 312 16.34 -5.10 -10.38
N MET A 313 16.57 -5.14 -11.69
CA MET A 313 17.84 -4.76 -12.33
C MET A 313 18.20 -3.29 -12.06
N PHE A 314 17.20 -2.45 -11.83
CA PHE A 314 17.36 -1.01 -11.58
C PHE A 314 17.08 -0.68 -10.10
N TYR A 315 16.79 -1.69 -9.26
CA TYR A 315 16.21 -1.48 -7.94
C TYR A 315 17.27 -1.06 -6.92
N ASP A 316 18.42 -1.72 -6.96
CA ASP A 316 19.48 -1.55 -5.97
C ASP A 316 20.87 -1.53 -6.59
N GLY A 317 21.75 -0.73 -6.01
CA GLY A 317 23.13 -0.53 -6.48
C GLY A 317 23.71 0.79 -5.99
N ASP A 318 25.02 0.99 -6.20
CA ASP A 318 25.74 2.20 -5.78
C ASP A 318 25.13 3.49 -6.35
N SER A 319 24.45 3.41 -7.50
CA SER A 319 23.76 4.54 -8.12
C SER A 319 22.68 5.17 -7.23
N ARG A 320 22.14 4.43 -6.24
CA ARG A 320 21.19 4.98 -5.25
C ARG A 320 21.79 6.09 -4.36
N LYS A 321 23.10 6.31 -4.42
CA LYS A 321 23.74 7.52 -3.84
C LYS A 321 23.37 8.79 -4.61
N ASP A 322 23.13 8.64 -5.92
CA ASP A 322 23.05 9.76 -6.86
C ASP A 322 21.63 9.97 -7.39
N TYR A 323 20.87 8.89 -7.65
CA TYR A 323 19.51 8.90 -8.17
C TYR A 323 18.67 7.68 -7.74
N SER A 324 17.35 7.79 -7.83
CA SER A 324 16.41 6.77 -7.31
C SER A 324 16.55 5.37 -7.92
N GLY A 325 16.44 4.36 -7.06
CA GLY A 325 16.18 2.99 -7.47
C GLY A 325 14.82 2.83 -8.17
N CYS A 326 14.69 1.78 -8.98
CA CYS A 326 13.50 1.52 -9.78
C CYS A 326 13.12 0.03 -9.82
N ILE A 327 11.85 -0.27 -9.60
CA ILE A 327 11.26 -1.58 -9.92
C ILE A 327 10.59 -1.52 -11.28
N ILE A 328 10.78 -2.56 -12.07
CA ILE A 328 10.11 -2.75 -13.36
C ILE A 328 8.88 -3.62 -13.12
N GLU A 329 7.71 -3.21 -13.57
CA GLU A 329 6.52 -4.05 -13.63
C GLU A 329 6.20 -4.41 -15.08
N SER A 330 6.12 -5.70 -15.39
CA SER A 330 5.60 -6.17 -16.68
C SER A 330 4.08 -6.04 -16.70
N PHE A 331 3.58 -5.12 -17.52
CA PHE A 331 2.15 -4.84 -17.68
C PHE A 331 1.58 -5.69 -18.81
N ASN A 332 0.61 -6.54 -18.47
CA ASN A 332 0.02 -7.53 -19.36
C ASN A 332 -1.48 -7.29 -19.62
N GLU A 333 -1.97 -6.09 -19.29
CA GLU A 333 -3.24 -5.61 -19.82
C GLU A 333 -3.20 -5.66 -21.37
N PRO A 334 -4.33 -5.91 -22.05
CA PRO A 334 -4.32 -6.18 -23.47
C PRO A 334 -3.94 -4.92 -24.27
N PHE A 335 -2.72 -4.94 -24.80
CA PHE A 335 -2.23 -4.01 -25.82
C PHE A 335 -1.98 -4.77 -27.11
N ILE A 336 -2.39 -4.20 -28.24
CA ILE A 336 -2.12 -4.78 -29.57
C ILE A 336 -1.48 -3.73 -30.47
N ARG A 337 -0.57 -4.17 -31.35
CA ARG A 337 -0.09 -3.33 -32.45
C ARG A 337 -1.21 -3.17 -33.48
N SER A 338 -1.29 -2.00 -34.10
CA SER A 338 -2.21 -1.74 -35.20
C SER A 338 -1.74 -2.35 -36.52
N GLU A 339 -0.43 -2.56 -36.70
CA GLU A 339 0.11 -3.08 -37.96
C GLU A 339 -0.31 -4.54 -38.22
N PRO A 340 -0.84 -4.87 -39.42
CA PRO A 340 -1.18 -6.25 -39.78
C PRO A 340 -0.02 -7.23 -39.61
N GLY A 341 -0.30 -8.39 -39.01
CA GLY A 341 0.71 -9.43 -38.76
C GLY A 341 1.67 -9.16 -37.60
N LYS A 342 1.59 -7.99 -36.94
CA LYS A 342 2.43 -7.65 -35.78
C LYS A 342 1.67 -7.51 -34.47
N TRP A 343 0.36 -7.79 -34.43
CA TRP A 343 -0.52 -7.47 -33.29
C TRP A 343 0.02 -7.87 -31.90
N ARG A 344 0.69 -9.02 -31.80
CA ARG A 344 1.23 -9.57 -30.54
C ARG A 344 2.70 -9.24 -30.30
N LYS A 345 3.37 -8.55 -31.23
CA LYS A 345 4.80 -8.24 -31.18
C LYS A 345 5.06 -6.97 -30.37
N ILE A 346 4.52 -6.94 -29.14
CA ILE A 346 4.49 -5.77 -28.25
C ILE A 346 4.59 -6.19 -26.78
N ALA A 347 5.33 -5.44 -25.97
CA ALA A 347 5.31 -5.55 -24.51
C ALA A 347 5.26 -4.16 -23.88
N LYS A 348 4.66 -4.05 -22.70
CA LYS A 348 4.62 -2.79 -21.95
C LYS A 348 5.22 -2.99 -20.57
N PHE A 349 6.12 -2.10 -20.20
CA PHE A 349 6.74 -2.08 -18.88
C PHE A 349 6.45 -0.76 -18.19
N LYS A 350 6.14 -0.85 -16.90
CA LYS A 350 6.11 0.30 -16.01
C LYS A 350 7.41 0.34 -15.22
N PHE A 351 7.97 1.53 -15.06
CA PHE A 351 9.15 1.80 -14.26
C PHE A 351 8.69 2.65 -13.08
N ILE A 352 8.69 2.07 -11.88
CA ILE A 352 8.28 2.74 -10.64
C ILE A 352 9.54 3.06 -9.85
N PHE A 353 9.71 4.33 -9.52
CA PHE A 353 10.87 4.87 -8.84
C PHE A 353 10.54 5.15 -7.37
N GLU A 354 11.52 4.91 -6.50
CA GLU A 354 11.45 5.40 -5.12
C GLU A 354 11.42 6.93 -5.06
N ASP A 355 10.97 7.47 -3.93
CA ASP A 355 10.96 8.90 -3.63
C ASP A 355 11.42 9.15 -2.19
N LEU A 356 11.92 10.36 -1.93
CA LEU A 356 12.36 10.79 -0.61
C LEU A 356 11.30 11.72 0.01
N PRO A 357 10.87 11.49 1.26
CA PRO A 357 9.92 12.37 1.92
C PRO A 357 10.40 13.82 2.00
N ASN A 358 9.57 14.75 1.52
CA ASN A 358 9.82 16.19 1.59
C ASN A 358 8.95 16.84 2.67
N ASP A 359 9.57 17.51 3.64
CA ASP A 359 8.87 18.10 4.79
C ASP A 359 7.97 19.31 4.45
N ASN A 360 8.07 19.82 3.22
CA ASN A 360 7.14 20.81 2.67
C ASN A 360 5.86 20.18 2.08
N ASN A 361 5.86 18.87 1.80
CA ASN A 361 4.64 18.14 1.49
C ASN A 361 3.93 17.81 2.82
N ARG A 362 2.73 18.36 2.98
CA ARG A 362 2.04 18.44 4.27
C ARG A 362 0.58 18.03 4.22
N VAL A 363 0.15 17.36 5.27
CA VAL A 363 -1.24 17.26 5.72
C VAL A 363 -1.47 18.37 6.74
N LEU A 364 -2.55 19.13 6.56
CA LEU A 364 -2.91 20.27 7.37
C LEU A 364 -4.39 20.18 7.74
N LEU A 365 -4.78 20.86 8.82
CA LEU A 365 -6.20 21.02 9.15
C LEU A 365 -6.86 21.98 8.14
N SER A 366 -8.12 21.70 7.80
CA SER A 366 -8.98 22.61 7.05
C SER A 366 -10.08 23.19 7.95
N ASN A 367 -10.93 24.06 7.38
CA ASN A 367 -12.11 24.59 8.08
C ASN A 367 -13.21 23.53 8.27
N ASP A 368 -13.20 22.47 7.46
CA ASP A 368 -14.06 21.30 7.63
C ASP A 368 -13.30 20.23 8.44
N PRO A 369 -13.69 19.93 9.69
CA PRO A 369 -12.97 18.96 10.53
C PRO A 369 -12.96 17.54 9.93
N LEU A 370 -13.83 17.24 8.96
CA LEU A 370 -13.87 15.95 8.26
C LEU A 370 -12.88 15.85 7.09
N LYS A 371 -12.28 16.98 6.68
CA LYS A 371 -11.43 17.06 5.49
C LYS A 371 -10.04 17.58 5.83
N PRO A 372 -9.01 16.76 5.64
CA PRO A 372 -7.64 17.25 5.60
C PRO A 372 -7.43 18.20 4.42
N ARG A 373 -6.59 19.21 4.62
CA ARG A 373 -6.04 20.06 3.55
C ARG A 373 -4.64 19.57 3.20
N LEU A 374 -4.35 19.41 1.91
CA LEU A 374 -3.09 18.88 1.41
C LEU A 374 -2.29 19.97 0.69
N GLU A 375 -1.05 20.15 1.14
CA GLU A 375 -0.03 20.95 0.47
C GLU A 375 1.00 19.97 -0.13
N TYR A 376 1.06 19.88 -1.45
CA TYR A 376 2.01 18.98 -2.14
C TYR A 376 2.82 19.78 -3.16
N VAL A 377 4.07 20.07 -2.81
CA VAL A 377 4.96 20.92 -3.61
C VAL A 377 5.68 20.14 -4.72
N GLY A 378 5.65 18.81 -4.68
CA GLY A 378 6.23 17.95 -5.71
C GLY A 378 7.04 16.78 -5.15
N HIS A 379 7.63 16.01 -6.05
CA HIS A 379 8.57 14.93 -5.73
C HIS A 379 9.99 15.46 -5.54
N ASP A 380 10.88 14.67 -4.93
CA ASP A 380 12.28 15.07 -4.77
C ASP A 380 13.04 15.01 -6.11
N LYS A 381 14.01 15.93 -6.31
CA LYS A 381 14.87 15.96 -7.50
C LYS A 381 15.69 14.68 -7.67
N TYR A 382 15.92 13.94 -6.59
CA TYR A 382 16.51 12.60 -6.59
C TYR A 382 15.81 11.65 -7.56
N VAL A 383 14.48 11.77 -7.70
CA VAL A 383 13.68 10.93 -8.62
C VAL A 383 13.80 11.39 -10.06
N ASP A 384 13.87 12.71 -10.30
CA ASP A 384 13.99 13.27 -11.64
C ASP A 384 15.30 12.80 -12.31
N LYS A 385 16.41 12.74 -11.56
CA LYS A 385 17.69 12.25 -12.07
C LYS A 385 17.63 10.81 -12.57
N ALA A 386 16.80 9.94 -11.99
CA ALA A 386 16.70 8.56 -12.44
C ALA A 386 16.01 8.42 -13.80
N MET A 387 15.13 9.37 -14.14
CA MET A 387 14.52 9.45 -15.46
C MET A 387 15.57 9.70 -16.54
N ASP A 388 16.57 10.55 -16.26
CA ASP A 388 17.66 10.85 -17.21
C ASP A 388 18.48 9.61 -17.59
N HIS A 389 18.48 8.59 -16.72
CA HIS A 389 19.18 7.32 -16.93
C HIS A 389 18.27 6.18 -17.42
N LEU A 390 16.96 6.40 -17.56
CA LEU A 390 16.02 5.33 -17.86
C LEU A 390 16.29 4.70 -19.23
N GLU A 391 16.46 5.52 -20.26
CA GLU A 391 16.68 5.01 -21.62
C GLU A 391 17.99 4.23 -21.73
N GLU A 392 19.09 4.75 -21.16
CA GLU A 392 20.38 4.06 -21.12
C GLU A 392 20.27 2.69 -20.42
N ASN A 393 19.61 2.66 -19.26
CA ASN A 393 19.39 1.41 -18.52
C ASN A 393 18.51 0.43 -19.31
N VAL A 394 17.45 0.91 -19.95
CA VAL A 394 16.62 0.07 -20.82
C VAL A 394 17.44 -0.51 -21.96
N GLN A 395 18.25 0.28 -22.66
CA GLN A 395 19.12 -0.23 -23.73
C GLN A 395 20.10 -1.28 -23.20
N LYS A 396 20.74 -1.01 -22.05
CA LYS A 396 21.68 -1.92 -21.41
C LYS A 396 21.07 -3.28 -21.08
N TYR A 397 19.87 -3.31 -20.52
CA TYR A 397 19.26 -4.54 -19.99
C TYR A 397 18.26 -5.22 -20.94
N PHE A 398 17.77 -4.57 -21.98
CA PHE A 398 16.79 -5.16 -22.90
C PHE A 398 17.32 -5.40 -24.32
N SER A 399 18.51 -4.90 -24.68
CA SER A 399 19.09 -5.00 -26.04
C SER A 399 19.26 -6.42 -26.60
N PHE A 400 19.24 -7.45 -25.76
CA PHE A 400 19.29 -8.84 -26.22
C PHE A 400 17.97 -9.33 -26.83
N LEU A 401 16.86 -8.62 -26.59
CA LEU A 401 15.57 -8.89 -27.22
C LEU A 401 15.56 -8.31 -28.65
N PRO A 402 14.78 -8.89 -29.59
CA PRO A 402 14.68 -8.41 -30.97
C PRO A 402 13.77 -7.17 -31.06
N ILE A 403 14.17 -6.09 -30.40
CA ILE A 403 13.43 -4.83 -30.31
C ILE A 403 13.55 -4.08 -31.64
N GLU A 404 12.39 -3.75 -32.22
CA GLU A 404 12.22 -2.90 -33.41
C GLU A 404 12.26 -1.42 -33.03
N LYS A 405 11.53 -1.05 -31.97
CA LYS A 405 11.53 0.30 -31.39
C LYS A 405 11.02 0.28 -29.95
N ILE A 406 11.36 1.32 -29.19
CA ILE A 406 10.82 1.57 -27.85
C ILE A 406 10.18 2.95 -27.87
N GLU A 407 8.96 3.04 -27.35
CA GLU A 407 8.24 4.30 -27.15
C GLU A 407 8.10 4.55 -25.66
N PHE A 408 8.86 5.52 -25.14
CA PHE A 408 8.74 6.00 -23.77
C PHE A 408 7.61 7.03 -23.68
N ASP A 409 6.82 7.01 -22.61
CA ASP A 409 5.78 8.02 -22.38
C ASP A 409 6.39 9.43 -22.31
N GLY A 410 7.63 9.57 -21.81
CA GLY A 410 8.34 10.85 -21.67
C GLY A 410 7.85 11.73 -20.54
N TYR A 411 6.92 11.24 -19.71
CA TYR A 411 6.43 11.91 -18.51
C TYR A 411 6.15 10.91 -17.39
N PHE A 412 6.12 11.41 -16.16
CA PHE A 412 5.70 10.61 -15.02
C PHE A 412 4.18 10.64 -14.85
N GLN A 413 3.61 9.51 -14.48
CA GLN A 413 2.23 9.36 -14.06
C GLN A 413 1.92 10.27 -12.87
N LYS A 414 0.66 10.70 -12.76
CA LYS A 414 0.24 11.61 -11.70
C LYS A 414 0.47 11.02 -10.31
N SER A 415 0.24 9.72 -10.14
CA SER A 415 0.25 9.06 -8.85
C SER A 415 0.44 7.55 -9.00
N GLU A 416 1.11 6.95 -8.03
CA GLU A 416 1.19 5.50 -7.85
C GLU A 416 0.19 5.01 -6.78
N PHE A 417 -0.57 5.95 -6.19
CA PHE A 417 -1.59 5.70 -5.17
C PHE A 417 -1.03 5.14 -3.85
N HIS A 418 0.28 5.31 -3.61
CA HIS A 418 0.98 4.82 -2.43
C HIS A 418 1.31 5.97 -1.48
N ILE A 419 0.28 6.45 -0.77
CA ILE A 419 0.41 7.55 0.19
C ILE A 419 1.24 7.12 1.42
N CYS A 420 2.37 7.79 1.70
CA CYS A 420 3.26 7.39 2.79
C CYS A 420 3.80 8.58 3.62
N SER A 421 4.50 8.22 4.70
CA SER A 421 5.49 9.02 5.44
C SER A 421 5.00 10.20 6.28
N THR A 422 3.70 10.46 6.33
CA THR A 422 3.06 11.56 7.10
C THR A 422 3.15 11.41 8.63
N THR A 423 3.52 10.24 9.13
CA THR A 423 3.64 9.89 10.55
C THR A 423 4.88 9.01 10.76
N ARG A 424 5.97 9.33 10.06
CA ARG A 424 7.16 8.48 9.95
C ARG A 424 7.71 8.00 11.29
N MET A 425 8.18 6.76 11.29
CA MET A 425 8.86 6.15 12.42
C MET A 425 10.32 6.60 12.52
N GLY A 426 10.89 6.52 13.71
CA GLY A 426 12.30 6.81 13.95
C GLY A 426 12.72 6.42 15.35
N LYS A 427 13.84 6.94 15.83
CA LYS A 427 14.42 6.54 17.11
C LYS A 427 13.88 7.36 18.28
N THR A 428 13.49 8.61 18.05
CA THR A 428 13.13 9.56 19.11
C THR A 428 11.99 10.51 18.70
N SER A 429 11.39 11.21 19.65
CA SER A 429 10.44 12.30 19.37
C SER A 429 11.07 13.49 18.62
N LYS A 430 12.40 13.57 18.57
CA LYS A 430 13.12 14.67 17.92
C LYS A 430 13.33 14.46 16.43
N ASP A 431 13.14 13.23 15.92
CA ASP A 431 13.34 12.86 14.51
C ASP A 431 12.14 12.15 13.88
N SER A 432 11.08 11.85 14.65
CA SER A 432 9.94 11.06 14.16
C SER A 432 8.66 11.29 14.98
N VAL A 433 7.53 10.79 14.47
CA VAL A 433 6.22 10.82 15.15
C VAL A 433 6.05 9.59 16.04
N ILE A 434 6.48 8.43 15.53
CA ILE A 434 6.31 7.13 16.18
C ILE A 434 7.64 6.36 16.28
N ASP A 435 7.69 5.37 17.16
CA ASP A 435 8.82 4.47 17.28
C ASP A 435 8.72 3.25 16.33
N LYS A 436 9.71 2.36 16.40
CA LYS A 436 9.78 1.14 15.58
C LYS A 436 8.64 0.14 15.78
N ASN A 437 7.86 0.27 16.86
CA ASN A 437 6.70 -0.58 17.14
C ASN A 437 5.39 0.11 16.74
N LEU A 438 5.47 1.20 15.97
CA LEU A 438 4.34 2.02 15.54
C LEU A 438 3.63 2.76 16.69
N ILE A 439 4.30 2.97 17.82
CA ILE A 439 3.72 3.66 18.97
C ILE A 439 4.16 5.12 18.95
N HIS A 440 3.21 6.04 19.14
CA HIS A 440 3.48 7.47 19.20
C HIS A 440 4.47 7.82 20.32
N HIS A 441 5.40 8.76 20.08
CA HIS A 441 6.41 9.11 21.10
C HIS A 441 5.81 9.83 22.31
N GLN A 442 4.87 10.76 22.09
CA GLN A 442 4.15 11.45 23.16
C GLN A 442 3.03 10.59 23.77
N TYR A 443 2.02 10.19 22.97
CA TYR A 443 0.89 9.39 23.43
C TYR A 443 1.21 7.89 23.41
N ARG A 444 1.85 7.38 24.47
CA ARG A 444 2.39 6.01 24.52
C ARG A 444 1.37 4.86 24.44
N ASN A 445 0.07 5.17 24.50
CA ASN A 445 -1.02 4.23 24.29
C ASN A 445 -1.72 4.40 22.92
N VAL A 446 -1.07 5.10 21.98
CA VAL A 446 -1.57 5.31 20.62
C VAL A 446 -0.66 4.61 19.62
N PHE A 447 -1.23 3.66 18.87
CA PHE A 447 -0.60 3.06 17.69
C PHE A 447 -0.98 3.85 16.43
N VAL A 448 -0.03 4.05 15.53
CA VAL A 448 -0.24 4.71 14.23
C VAL A 448 0.20 3.77 13.12
N LEU A 449 -0.79 3.15 12.47
CA LEU A 449 -0.60 2.03 11.55
C LEU A 449 -0.52 2.50 10.09
N GLY A 450 -0.12 1.60 9.20
CA GLY A 450 -0.11 1.85 7.75
C GLY A 450 1.17 2.53 7.25
N SER A 451 1.17 2.90 5.97
CA SER A 451 2.33 3.44 5.25
C SER A 451 2.73 4.86 5.65
N GLY A 452 1.91 5.56 6.43
CA GLY A 452 2.28 6.83 7.06
C GLY A 452 3.54 6.71 7.93
N ALA A 453 3.78 5.51 8.46
CA ALA A 453 4.94 5.18 9.29
C ALA A 453 6.28 5.13 8.55
N PHE A 454 6.30 5.15 7.22
CA PHE A 454 7.52 4.83 6.46
C PHE A 454 8.50 6.03 6.48
N PRO A 455 9.79 5.83 6.87
CA PRO A 455 10.81 6.88 6.80
C PRO A 455 11.28 7.17 5.37
N THR A 456 11.18 6.19 4.48
CA THR A 456 11.51 6.27 3.05
C THR A 456 10.48 5.46 2.25
N ILE A 457 10.22 5.85 1.00
CA ILE A 457 9.36 5.08 0.10
C ILE A 457 10.26 4.35 -0.88
N THR A 458 10.22 3.03 -0.86
CA THR A 458 11.01 2.18 -1.78
C THR A 458 10.31 2.11 -3.15
N PRO A 459 10.94 1.52 -4.18
CA PRO A 459 10.25 1.26 -5.45
C PRO A 459 9.16 0.17 -5.33
N ALA A 460 9.21 -0.68 -4.30
CA ALA A 460 8.25 -1.77 -4.11
C ALA A 460 6.90 -1.28 -3.53
N ASN A 461 5.79 -1.93 -3.91
CA ASN A 461 4.46 -1.59 -3.37
C ASN A 461 4.43 -1.73 -1.83
N PRO A 462 3.82 -0.79 -1.09
CA PRO A 462 3.96 -0.71 0.37
C PRO A 462 3.06 -1.69 1.15
N THR A 463 2.04 -2.26 0.52
CA THR A 463 0.94 -2.96 1.21
C THR A 463 1.40 -4.17 2.01
N LEU A 464 2.32 -4.97 1.46
CA LEU A 464 2.85 -6.13 2.17
C LEU A 464 3.61 -5.69 3.43
N THR A 465 4.46 -4.67 3.30
CA THR A 465 5.27 -4.11 4.39
C THR A 465 4.42 -3.49 5.49
N LEU A 466 3.41 -2.68 5.14
CA LEU A 466 2.56 -2.03 6.16
C LEU A 466 1.69 -3.05 6.91
N SER A 467 1.26 -4.14 6.25
CA SER A 467 0.58 -5.25 6.91
C SER A 467 1.51 -5.99 7.88
N ALA A 468 2.75 -6.25 7.48
CA ALA A 468 3.74 -6.95 8.30
C ALA A 468 4.12 -6.12 9.54
N LEU A 469 4.31 -4.81 9.39
CA LEU A 469 4.54 -3.90 10.52
C LEU A 469 3.35 -3.88 11.48
N SER A 470 2.12 -3.98 10.97
CA SER A 470 0.91 -3.96 11.80
C SER A 470 0.76 -5.25 12.62
N LEU A 471 1.10 -6.40 12.05
CA LEU A 471 1.22 -7.65 12.82
C LEU A 471 2.31 -7.53 13.88
N MET A 472 3.51 -7.08 13.50
CA MET A 472 4.64 -6.93 14.41
C MET A 472 4.32 -6.01 15.58
N ALA A 473 3.66 -4.87 15.33
CA ALA A 473 3.29 -3.91 16.36
C ALA A 473 2.35 -4.53 17.42
N ALA A 474 1.33 -5.28 16.98
CA ALA A 474 0.45 -6.00 17.90
C ALA A 474 1.18 -7.13 18.62
N ASP A 475 1.93 -7.97 17.90
CA ASP A 475 2.61 -9.14 18.46
C ASP A 475 3.66 -8.79 19.53
N ARG A 476 4.34 -7.66 19.38
CA ARG A 476 5.33 -7.18 20.35
C ARG A 476 4.73 -6.48 21.57
N SER A 477 3.45 -6.10 21.50
CA SER A 477 2.80 -5.27 22.52
C SER A 477 1.82 -6.03 23.40
N PHE A 478 1.36 -7.21 22.96
CA PHE A 478 0.35 -8.04 23.62
C PHE A 478 0.76 -9.51 23.60
#